data_AF-A0AA89CM59-F1
#
_entry.id   AF-A0AA89CM59-F1
#
_cell.length_a   1.000
_cell.length_b   1.000
_cell.length_c   1.000
_cell.angle_alpha   90.00
_cell.angle_beta   90.00
_cell.angle_gamma   90.00
#
_symmetry.space_group_name_H-M   'P 1'
#
loop_
_entity.id
_entity.type
_entity.pdbx_description
1 polymer ?
#
loop_
_entity_poly.entity_id
_entity_poly.type
_entity_poly.pdbx_seq_one_letter_code
_entity_poly.pdbx_strand_id
1 'polypeptide(L)'
;MNIVPRNLLRLNLIRAIIVFVLPILFYTYLFTPKTLYADFYFWTYKFQSYSSFSVFTYILVQKLYALVLVSIWFITISDKWKYTLIPTIISLAYLISDMFFRESGYNLIYFFGMILGFAYILFLLYLSRKYQLNAIEKVNILVFDISKLLLLSFNEKRIFKEKSNIFNSEKLNNNSVISIGRLNLRIKYLQSFLEYKNNSILNLWGRKESLNLGLLIIILLSPSLFLYTT
;
A
#
# COMPACT_ATOMS: atom_id res chain seq x y z
N MET A 1 -0.82 -21.29 -19.08
CA MET A 1 -1.53 -20.01 -19.22
C MET A 1 -2.17 -19.71 -17.88
N ASN A 2 -1.60 -18.79 -17.07
CA ASN A 2 -2.10 -18.54 -15.72
C ASN A 2 -3.45 -17.82 -15.78
N ILE A 3 -4.51 -18.52 -15.39
CA ILE A 3 -5.87 -17.98 -15.34
C ILE A 3 -5.92 -17.03 -14.15
N VAL A 4 -5.76 -15.74 -14.41
CA VAL A 4 -5.89 -14.71 -13.37
C VAL A 4 -7.32 -14.76 -12.84
N PRO A 5 -7.52 -14.96 -11.52
CA PRO A 5 -8.87 -15.09 -10.96
C PRO A 5 -9.68 -13.81 -11.18
N ARG A 6 -10.89 -13.94 -11.74
CA ARG A 6 -11.80 -12.86 -12.18
C ARG A 6 -12.06 -11.78 -11.11
N ASN A 7 -12.03 -12.15 -9.84
CA ASN A 7 -12.22 -11.24 -8.71
C ASN A 7 -11.06 -10.27 -8.50
N LEU A 8 -9.82 -10.66 -8.86
CA LEU A 8 -8.66 -9.76 -8.81
C LEU A 8 -8.78 -8.65 -9.86
N LEU A 9 -9.21 -9.04 -11.07
CA LEU A 9 -9.43 -8.12 -12.19
C LEU A 9 -10.50 -7.08 -11.84
N ARG A 10 -11.62 -7.49 -11.23
CA ARG A 10 -12.68 -6.56 -10.80
C ARG A 10 -12.19 -5.55 -9.77
N LEU A 11 -11.46 -5.98 -8.74
CA LEU A 11 -10.92 -5.09 -7.70
C LEU A 11 -9.91 -4.09 -8.25
N ASN A 12 -9.01 -4.53 -9.12
CA ASN A 12 -8.02 -3.64 -9.74
C ASN A 12 -8.66 -2.66 -10.72
N LEU A 13 -9.68 -3.10 -11.45
CA LEU A 13 -10.44 -2.25 -12.36
C LEU A 13 -11.23 -1.17 -11.61
N ILE A 14 -11.84 -1.50 -10.46
CA ILE A 14 -12.51 -0.51 -9.60
C ILE A 14 -11.50 0.56 -9.11
N ARG A 15 -10.32 0.15 -8.66
CA ARG A 15 -9.26 1.09 -8.25
C ARG A 15 -8.83 1.99 -9.41
N ALA A 16 -8.65 1.42 -10.59
CA ALA A 16 -8.26 2.15 -11.78
C ALA A 16 -9.32 3.20 -12.19
N ILE A 17 -10.60 2.84 -12.13
CA ILE A 17 -11.72 3.77 -12.38
C ILE A 17 -11.70 4.92 -11.36
N ILE A 18 -11.54 4.62 -10.07
CA ILE A 18 -11.49 5.65 -9.01
C ILE A 18 -10.35 6.63 -9.27
N VAL A 19 -9.16 6.14 -9.60
CA VAL A 19 -8.00 6.98 -9.90
C VAL A 19 -8.21 7.79 -11.19
N PHE A 20 -8.87 7.22 -12.20
CA PHE A 20 -9.17 7.91 -13.45
C PHE A 20 -10.23 9.00 -13.29
N VAL A 21 -11.17 8.85 -12.36
CA VAL A 21 -12.22 9.84 -12.07
C VAL A 21 -11.70 10.99 -11.20
N LEU A 22 -10.59 10.81 -10.48
CA LEU A 22 -10.02 11.82 -9.57
C LEU A 22 -9.81 13.20 -10.25
N PRO A 23 -9.19 13.31 -11.44
CA PRO A 23 -9.01 14.59 -12.12
C PRO A 23 -10.34 15.26 -12.49
N ILE A 24 -11.35 14.48 -12.88
CA ILE A 24 -12.69 15.00 -13.21
C ILE A 24 -13.33 15.62 -11.96
N LEU A 25 -13.13 15.00 -10.80
CA LEU A 25 -13.61 15.52 -9.51
C LEU A 25 -12.95 16.85 -9.16
N PHE A 26 -11.70 17.07 -9.55
CA PHE A 26 -11.06 18.37 -9.36
C PHE A 26 -11.73 19.48 -10.16
N TYR A 27 -12.25 19.21 -11.36
CA TYR A 27 -12.90 20.22 -12.21
C TYR A 27 -14.34 20.55 -11.82
N THR A 28 -14.91 19.91 -10.78
CA THR A 28 -16.30 20.17 -10.39
C THR A 28 -16.53 21.61 -9.91
N TYR A 29 -15.48 22.31 -9.47
CA TYR A 29 -15.59 23.73 -9.09
C TYR A 29 -15.96 24.64 -10.28
N LEU A 30 -15.74 24.22 -11.52
CA LEU A 30 -16.11 25.04 -12.69
C LEU A 30 -17.63 25.19 -12.85
N PHE A 31 -18.40 24.27 -12.27
CA PHE A 31 -19.86 24.34 -12.27
C PHE A 31 -20.43 25.31 -11.23
N THR A 32 -19.58 25.93 -10.40
CA THR A 32 -20.05 26.82 -9.35
C THR A 32 -20.16 28.27 -9.87
N PRO A 33 -21.30 28.94 -9.61
CA PRO A 33 -21.49 30.31 -10.04
C PRO A 33 -20.53 31.25 -9.31
N LYS A 34 -20.12 32.32 -10.00
CA LYS A 34 -19.28 33.40 -9.46
C LYS A 34 -20.11 34.41 -8.67
N THR A 35 -20.92 33.93 -7.74
CA THR A 35 -21.82 34.73 -6.89
C THR A 35 -21.33 34.76 -5.45
N LEU A 36 -21.74 35.76 -4.67
CA LEU A 36 -21.53 35.83 -3.21
C LEU A 36 -22.54 35.00 -2.42
N TYR A 37 -23.60 34.55 -3.09
CA TYR A 37 -24.68 33.74 -2.53
C TYR A 37 -24.56 32.33 -3.09
N ALA A 38 -24.68 31.33 -2.21
CA ALA A 38 -25.00 29.97 -2.60
C ALA A 38 -26.51 29.76 -2.42
N ASP A 39 -27.21 29.67 -3.54
CA ASP A 39 -28.62 29.33 -3.57
C ASP A 39 -28.73 27.80 -3.62
N PHE A 40 -28.96 27.20 -2.47
CA PHE A 40 -29.41 25.81 -2.40
C PHE A 40 -30.93 25.77 -2.60
N TYR A 41 -31.45 24.63 -3.06
CA TYR A 41 -32.89 24.45 -3.36
C TYR A 41 -33.83 24.89 -2.21
N PHE A 42 -33.35 24.87 -0.96
CA PHE A 42 -34.13 25.27 0.23
C PHE A 42 -33.54 26.43 1.04
N TRP A 43 -32.32 26.89 0.75
CA TRP A 43 -31.66 27.91 1.57
C TRP A 43 -30.65 28.72 0.76
N THR A 44 -30.71 30.04 0.86
CA THR A 44 -29.67 30.95 0.37
C THR A 44 -28.66 31.24 1.48
N TYR A 45 -27.41 30.84 1.30
CA TYR A 45 -26.32 31.17 2.23
C TYR A 45 -25.43 32.28 1.64
N LYS A 46 -25.18 33.33 2.43
CA LYS A 46 -24.30 34.44 2.03
C LYS A 46 -22.90 34.21 2.61
N PHE A 47 -21.89 34.20 1.74
CA PHE A 47 -20.51 34.06 2.19
C PHE A 47 -19.98 35.38 2.78
N GLN A 48 -19.33 35.30 3.93
CA GLN A 48 -18.72 36.44 4.63
C GLN A 48 -17.19 36.42 4.56
N SER A 49 -16.56 35.24 4.66
CA SER A 49 -15.09 35.14 4.76
C SER A 49 -14.40 35.02 3.40
N TYR A 50 -15.15 34.75 2.32
CA TYR A 50 -14.62 34.56 0.98
C TYR A 50 -15.21 35.55 -0.04
N SER A 51 -14.40 35.96 -1.02
CA SER A 51 -14.78 36.94 -2.05
C SER A 51 -15.88 36.45 -3.00
N SER A 52 -16.00 35.13 -3.19
CA SER A 52 -17.07 34.51 -3.97
C SER A 52 -17.23 33.04 -3.59
N PHE A 53 -18.42 32.50 -3.85
CA PHE A 53 -18.72 31.08 -3.70
C PHE A 53 -17.79 30.21 -4.55
N SER A 54 -17.46 30.65 -5.76
CA SER A 54 -16.52 29.94 -6.63
C SER A 54 -15.14 29.76 -5.99
N VAL A 55 -14.61 30.80 -5.34
CA VAL A 55 -13.30 30.72 -4.63
C VAL A 55 -13.38 29.76 -3.43
N PHE A 56 -14.47 29.83 -2.64
CA PHE A 56 -14.71 28.89 -1.55
C PHE A 56 -14.73 27.43 -2.07
N THR A 57 -15.53 27.16 -3.10
CA THR A 57 -15.63 25.81 -3.65
C THR A 57 -14.33 25.30 -4.25
N TYR A 58 -13.55 26.15 -4.92
CA TYR A 58 -12.23 25.79 -5.44
C TYR A 58 -11.29 25.32 -4.33
N ILE A 59 -11.15 26.11 -3.26
CA ILE A 59 -10.27 25.78 -2.12
C ILE A 59 -10.76 24.50 -1.42
N LEU A 60 -12.08 24.35 -1.26
CA LEU A 60 -12.68 23.17 -0.65
C LEU A 60 -12.41 21.91 -1.48
N VAL A 61 -12.63 21.96 -2.79
CA VAL A 61 -12.38 20.84 -3.72
C VAL A 61 -10.91 20.49 -3.74
N GLN A 62 -10.00 21.47 -3.71
CA GLN A 62 -8.56 21.22 -3.65
C GLN A 62 -8.15 20.44 -2.37
N LYS A 63 -8.68 20.83 -1.22
CA LYS A 63 -8.41 20.14 0.06
C LYS A 63 -9.03 18.75 0.10
N LEU A 64 -10.28 18.60 -0.36
CA LEU A 64 -10.95 17.29 -0.47
C LEU A 64 -10.21 16.36 -1.43
N TYR A 65 -9.76 16.87 -2.58
CA TYR A 65 -8.98 16.11 -3.53
C TYR A 65 -7.71 15.54 -2.90
N ALA A 66 -6.94 16.39 -2.20
CA ALA A 66 -5.75 15.95 -1.47
C ALA A 66 -6.08 14.88 -0.42
N LEU A 67 -7.17 15.08 0.35
CA LEU A 67 -7.61 14.13 1.36
C LEU A 67 -8.02 12.77 0.76
N VAL A 68 -8.76 12.76 -0.35
CA VAL A 68 -9.13 11.53 -1.06
C VAL A 68 -7.89 10.82 -1.61
N LEU A 69 -6.95 11.54 -2.20
CA LEU A 69 -5.72 10.96 -2.73
C LEU A 69 -4.89 10.28 -1.63
N VAL A 70 -4.68 10.98 -0.51
CA VAL A 70 -3.97 10.42 0.65
C VAL A 70 -4.73 9.23 1.25
N SER A 71 -6.07 9.25 1.23
CA SER A 71 -6.90 8.15 1.71
C SER A 71 -6.79 6.90 0.84
N ILE A 72 -6.82 7.06 -0.48
CA ILE A 72 -6.56 5.96 -1.43
C ILE A 72 -5.17 5.39 -1.19
N TRP A 73 -4.18 6.27 -0.99
CA TRP A 73 -2.80 5.85 -0.74
C TRP A 73 -2.68 5.08 0.57
N PHE A 74 -3.33 5.55 1.64
CA PHE A 74 -3.39 4.88 2.94
C PHE A 74 -4.00 3.48 2.87
N ILE A 75 -5.08 3.32 2.10
CA ILE A 75 -5.74 2.01 1.91
C ILE A 75 -4.86 1.06 1.07
N THR A 76 -4.13 1.61 0.09
CA THR A 76 -3.34 0.81 -0.86
C THR A 76 -2.04 0.29 -0.25
N ILE A 77 -1.42 1.02 0.68
CA ILE A 77 -0.20 0.57 1.36
C ILE A 77 -0.53 -0.55 2.36
N SER A 78 0.13 -1.71 2.22
CA SER A 78 0.06 -2.82 3.17
C SER A 78 0.93 -2.60 4.41
N ASP A 79 2.01 -1.84 4.25
CA ASP A 79 3.11 -1.79 5.20
C ASP A 79 2.84 -0.84 6.38
N LYS A 80 3.68 -0.96 7.42
CA LYS A 80 3.66 -0.07 8.59
C LYS A 80 3.88 1.41 8.22
N TRP A 81 4.42 1.70 7.03
CA TRP A 81 4.57 3.06 6.50
C TRP A 81 3.25 3.82 6.33
N LYS A 82 2.11 3.14 6.27
CA LYS A 82 0.80 3.80 6.20
C LYS A 82 0.56 4.74 7.40
N TYR A 83 1.11 4.42 8.57
CA TYR A 83 0.93 5.24 9.77
C TYR A 83 1.61 6.62 9.67
N THR A 84 2.60 6.78 8.77
CA THR A 84 3.23 8.07 8.49
C THR A 84 2.28 9.04 7.80
N LEU A 85 1.20 8.56 7.15
CA LEU A 85 0.19 9.40 6.51
C LEU A 85 -0.89 9.91 7.49
N ILE A 86 -0.97 9.35 8.70
CA ILE A 86 -1.97 9.73 9.72
C ILE A 86 -1.89 11.23 10.06
N PRO A 87 -0.71 11.81 10.37
CA PRO A 87 -0.61 13.24 10.67
C PRO A 87 -1.10 14.12 9.50
N THR A 88 -0.80 13.71 8.26
CA THR A 88 -1.23 14.41 7.05
C THR A 88 -2.75 14.40 6.91
N ILE A 89 -3.40 13.26 7.19
CA ILE A 89 -4.85 13.12 7.15
C ILE A 89 -5.51 13.99 8.22
N ILE A 90 -4.99 13.99 9.45
CA ILE A 90 -5.49 14.84 10.54
C ILE A 90 -5.38 16.31 10.15
N SER A 91 -4.22 16.72 9.62
CA SER A 91 -3.99 18.11 9.20
C SER A 91 -4.95 18.53 8.09
N LEU A 92 -5.17 17.69 7.08
CA LEU A 92 -6.11 17.98 5.99
C LEU A 92 -7.56 18.06 6.49
N ALA A 93 -7.98 17.14 7.37
CA ALA A 93 -9.31 17.17 7.97
C ALA A 93 -9.51 18.44 8.81
N TYR A 94 -8.51 18.81 9.61
CA TYR A 94 -8.50 20.05 10.38
C TYR A 94 -8.66 21.28 9.48
N LEU A 95 -7.89 21.37 8.39
CA LEU A 95 -7.97 22.49 7.44
C LEU A 95 -9.34 22.61 6.75
N ILE A 96 -10.03 21.50 6.54
CA ILE A 96 -11.39 21.50 5.99
C ILE A 96 -12.37 21.99 7.05
N SER A 97 -12.27 21.51 8.29
CA SER A 97 -13.12 21.97 9.37
C SER A 97 -12.93 23.46 9.69
N ASP A 98 -11.68 23.94 9.76
CA ASP A 98 -11.35 25.35 9.99
C ASP A 98 -12.01 26.26 8.93
N MET A 99 -12.04 25.83 7.67
CA MET A 99 -12.71 26.55 6.60
C MET A 99 -14.22 26.74 6.83
N PHE A 100 -14.92 25.71 7.31
CA PHE A 100 -16.33 25.83 7.65
C PHE A 100 -16.55 26.70 8.89
N PHE A 101 -15.68 26.60 9.90
CA PHE A 101 -15.82 27.37 11.12
C PHE A 101 -15.58 28.86 10.92
N ARG A 102 -14.53 29.22 10.14
CA ARG A 102 -14.29 30.60 9.71
C ARG A 102 -15.47 31.20 8.97
N GLU A 103 -16.18 30.41 8.19
CA GLU A 103 -17.35 30.88 7.45
C GLU A 103 -18.58 31.03 8.34
N SER A 104 -18.72 30.19 9.36
CA SER A 104 -19.83 30.26 10.34
C SER A 104 -19.67 31.35 11.41
N GLY A 105 -18.50 31.98 11.53
CA GLY A 105 -18.22 33.00 12.54
C GLY A 105 -17.97 32.47 13.96
N TYR A 106 -17.90 31.14 14.16
CA TYR A 106 -17.60 30.54 15.46
C TYR A 106 -16.08 30.37 15.66
N ASN A 107 -15.51 31.13 16.59
CA ASN A 107 -14.04 31.19 16.82
C ASN A 107 -13.43 30.06 17.68
N LEU A 108 -14.23 29.17 18.29
CA LEU A 108 -13.78 28.31 19.41
C LEU A 108 -13.87 26.80 19.16
N ILE A 109 -13.76 26.35 17.91
CA ILE A 109 -14.10 24.96 17.55
C ILE A 109 -12.89 24.17 16.99
N TYR A 110 -11.67 24.57 17.35
CA TYR A 110 -10.42 23.86 16.98
C TYR A 110 -10.44 22.36 17.30
N PHE A 111 -11.08 21.98 18.42
CA PHE A 111 -11.18 20.59 18.85
C PHE A 111 -12.03 19.72 17.91
N PHE A 112 -13.06 20.30 17.27
CA PHE A 112 -13.95 19.52 16.41
C PHE A 112 -13.24 19.02 15.16
N GLY A 113 -12.39 19.86 14.56
CA GLY A 113 -11.60 19.45 13.39
C GLY A 113 -10.65 18.30 13.69
N MET A 114 -10.01 18.31 14.87
CA MET A 114 -9.17 17.21 15.33
C MET A 114 -10.00 15.93 15.56
N ILE A 115 -11.14 16.04 16.27
CA ILE A 115 -12.05 14.91 16.53
C ILE A 115 -12.52 14.29 15.21
N LEU A 116 -12.91 15.12 14.23
CA LEU A 116 -13.36 14.68 12.92
C LEU A 116 -12.23 13.96 12.16
N GLY A 117 -11.01 14.47 12.24
CA GLY A 117 -9.81 13.82 11.69
C GLY A 117 -9.54 12.44 12.31
N PHE A 118 -9.62 12.31 13.64
CA PHE A 118 -9.48 11.03 14.32
C PHE A 118 -10.58 10.03 13.95
N ALA A 119 -11.84 10.48 13.90
CA ALA A 119 -12.96 9.66 13.46
C ALA A 119 -12.76 9.16 12.02
N TYR A 120 -12.27 10.03 11.13
CA TYR A 120 -11.96 9.67 9.76
C TYR A 120 -10.82 8.64 9.65
N ILE A 121 -9.77 8.75 10.47
CA ILE A 121 -8.70 7.75 10.51
C ILE A 121 -9.19 6.41 11.02
N LEU A 122 -10.03 6.38 12.06
CA LEU A 122 -10.63 5.13 12.53
C LEU A 122 -11.43 4.45 11.41
N PHE A 123 -12.20 5.24 10.66
CA PHE A 123 -12.90 4.76 9.48
C PHE A 123 -11.93 4.19 8.41
N LEU A 124 -10.87 4.92 8.07
CA LEU A 124 -9.86 4.45 7.11
C LEU A 124 -9.13 3.18 7.59
N LEU A 125 -8.82 3.07 8.89
CA LEU A 125 -8.23 1.87 9.47
C LEU A 125 -9.16 0.67 9.35
N TYR A 126 -10.46 0.88 9.60
CA TYR A 126 -11.49 -0.14 9.43
C TYR A 126 -11.56 -0.63 7.97
N LEU A 127 -11.61 0.28 6.99
CA LEU A 127 -11.57 -0.08 5.58
C LEU A 127 -10.27 -0.79 5.19
N SER A 128 -9.13 -0.25 5.60
CA SER A 128 -7.81 -0.83 5.32
C SER A 128 -7.73 -2.28 5.78
N ARG A 129 -8.19 -2.58 7.00
CA ARG A 129 -8.23 -3.94 7.54
C ARG A 129 -9.11 -4.86 6.69
N LYS A 130 -10.31 -4.43 6.30
CA LYS A 130 -11.24 -5.21 5.48
C LYS A 130 -10.66 -5.55 4.10
N TYR A 131 -9.97 -4.60 3.46
CA TYR A 131 -9.34 -4.83 2.16
C TYR A 131 -8.08 -5.70 2.24
N GLN A 132 -7.29 -5.61 3.32
CA GLN A 132 -6.07 -6.40 3.49
C GLN A 132 -6.36 -7.89 3.78
N LEU A 133 -7.42 -8.21 4.52
CA LEU A 133 -7.79 -9.61 4.80
C LEU A 133 -8.02 -10.41 3.52
N ASN A 134 -8.68 -9.82 2.53
CA ASN A 134 -8.91 -10.43 1.21
C ASN A 134 -7.61 -10.64 0.41
N ALA A 135 -6.55 -9.88 0.70
CA ALA A 135 -5.25 -10.02 0.05
C ALA A 135 -4.39 -11.11 0.70
N ILE A 136 -4.38 -11.18 2.05
CA ILE A 136 -3.59 -12.15 2.81
C ILE A 136 -4.08 -13.58 2.55
N GLU A 137 -5.40 -13.79 2.55
CA GLU A 137 -6.01 -15.09 2.25
C GLU A 137 -5.57 -15.61 0.87
N LYS A 138 -5.51 -14.70 -0.11
CA LYS A 138 -5.08 -15.01 -1.48
C LYS A 138 -3.60 -15.36 -1.58
N VAL A 139 -2.74 -14.65 -0.84
CA VAL A 139 -1.30 -14.95 -0.80
C VAL A 139 -1.05 -16.32 -0.16
N ASN A 140 -1.76 -16.64 0.93
CA ASN A 140 -1.63 -17.95 1.58
C ASN A 140 -2.02 -19.10 0.64
N ILE A 141 -3.10 -18.94 -0.12
CA ILE A 141 -3.52 -19.94 -1.13
C ILE A 141 -2.46 -20.10 -2.22
N LEU A 142 -1.90 -19.00 -2.74
CA LEU A 142 -0.83 -19.05 -3.75
C LEU A 142 0.45 -19.70 -3.22
N VAL A 143 0.87 -19.38 -1.99
CA VAL A 143 2.04 -19.98 -1.35
C VAL A 143 1.84 -21.47 -1.11
N PHE A 144 0.63 -21.87 -0.72
CA PHE A 144 0.26 -23.28 -0.57
C PHE A 144 0.31 -24.04 -1.91
N ASP A 145 -0.18 -23.44 -3.01
CA ASP A 145 -0.10 -24.06 -4.33
C ASP A 145 1.35 -24.19 -4.82
N ILE A 146 2.18 -23.16 -4.62
CA ILE A 146 3.60 -23.18 -4.99
C ILE A 146 4.36 -24.22 -4.17
N SER A 147 4.11 -24.32 -2.86
CA SER A 147 4.78 -25.30 -2.01
C SER A 147 4.40 -26.73 -2.40
N LYS A 148 3.12 -26.96 -2.75
CA LYS A 148 2.63 -28.24 -3.27
C LYS A 148 3.27 -28.60 -4.60
N LEU A 149 3.39 -27.64 -5.53
CA LEU A 149 4.06 -27.84 -6.82
C LEU A 149 5.56 -28.16 -6.65
N LEU A 150 6.24 -27.46 -5.74
CA LEU A 150 7.64 -27.75 -5.41
C LEU A 150 7.79 -29.19 -4.87
N LEU A 151 6.92 -29.60 -3.95
CA LEU A 151 6.93 -30.94 -3.37
C LEU A 151 6.72 -32.03 -4.44
N LEU A 152 5.78 -31.82 -5.36
CA LEU A 152 5.57 -32.71 -6.50
C LEU A 152 6.81 -32.81 -7.40
N SER A 153 7.43 -31.67 -7.74
CA SER A 153 8.65 -31.66 -8.57
C SER A 153 9.85 -32.36 -7.91
N PHE A 154 9.97 -32.29 -6.57
CA PHE A 154 10.98 -33.04 -5.84
C PHE A 154 10.72 -34.54 -5.88
N ASN A 155 9.45 -34.96 -5.76
CA ASN A 155 9.06 -36.36 -5.86
C ASN A 155 9.32 -36.92 -7.27
N GLU A 156 8.97 -36.18 -8.32
CA GLU A 156 9.26 -36.57 -9.71
C GLU A 156 10.77 -36.72 -9.95
N LYS A 157 11.58 -35.79 -9.43
CA LYS A 157 13.04 -35.86 -9.53
C LYS A 157 13.61 -37.08 -8.82
N ARG A 158 13.03 -37.48 -7.69
CA ARG A 158 13.41 -38.70 -6.96
C ARG A 158 13.07 -39.95 -7.78
N ILE A 159 11.86 -40.05 -8.32
CA ILE A 159 11.43 -41.17 -9.16
C ILE A 159 12.28 -41.27 -10.43
N PHE A 160 12.62 -40.14 -11.05
CA PHE A 160 13.52 -40.11 -12.21
C PHE A 160 14.91 -40.63 -11.86
N LYS A 161 15.47 -40.23 -10.69
CA LYS A 161 16.77 -40.72 -10.22
C LYS A 161 16.74 -42.23 -9.94
N GLU A 162 15.71 -42.73 -9.29
CA GLU A 162 15.51 -44.17 -9.04
C GLU A 162 15.40 -44.95 -10.36
N LYS A 163 14.60 -44.49 -11.33
CA LYS A 163 14.53 -45.09 -12.67
C LYS A 163 15.87 -45.03 -13.41
N SER A 164 16.60 -43.91 -13.35
CA SER A 164 17.93 -43.80 -13.97
C SER A 164 18.93 -44.77 -13.33
N ASN A 165 18.84 -45.00 -12.02
CA ASN A 165 19.71 -45.93 -11.32
C ASN A 165 19.41 -47.38 -11.74
N ILE A 166 18.14 -47.73 -11.95
CA ILE A 166 17.72 -49.04 -12.49
C ILE A 166 18.23 -49.22 -13.94
N PHE A 167 18.06 -48.22 -14.79
CA PHE A 167 18.58 -48.25 -16.17
C PHE A 167 20.12 -48.27 -16.23
N ASN A 168 20.81 -47.61 -15.28
CA ASN A 168 22.27 -47.64 -15.19
C ASN A 168 22.78 -48.97 -14.63
N SER A 169 22.03 -49.66 -13.76
CA SER A 169 22.39 -51.03 -13.34
C SER A 169 22.26 -52.05 -14.48
N GLU A 170 21.35 -51.83 -15.43
CA GLU A 170 21.24 -52.69 -16.63
C GLU A 170 22.27 -52.36 -17.72
N LYS A 171 22.80 -51.13 -17.74
CA LYS A 171 23.75 -50.65 -18.77
C LYS A 171 25.21 -50.58 -18.32
N LEU A 172 25.54 -51.17 -17.17
CA LEU A 172 26.91 -51.32 -16.67
C LEU A 172 27.59 -52.55 -17.31
N ASN A 173 27.71 -52.50 -18.64
CA ASN A 173 28.79 -53.18 -19.34
C ASN A 173 29.47 -52.13 -20.24
N ASN A 174 30.64 -51.66 -19.79
CA ASN A 174 31.77 -51.14 -20.58
C ASN A 174 32.13 -49.64 -20.69
N ASN A 175 31.41 -48.62 -20.17
CA ASN A 175 31.85 -47.21 -20.40
C ASN A 175 31.85 -46.23 -19.18
N SER A 176 31.75 -46.70 -17.93
CA SER A 176 31.37 -45.89 -16.77
C SER A 176 32.45 -45.05 -16.08
N VAL A 177 33.75 -45.24 -16.36
CA VAL A 177 34.82 -44.62 -15.54
C VAL A 177 35.08 -43.14 -15.90
N ILE A 178 34.84 -42.73 -17.15
CA ILE A 178 35.24 -41.40 -17.64
C ILE A 178 34.17 -40.32 -17.34
N SER A 179 32.89 -40.68 -17.30
CA SER A 179 31.78 -39.72 -17.08
C SER A 179 31.61 -39.32 -15.60
N ILE A 180 31.98 -40.20 -14.66
CA ILE A 180 31.83 -39.97 -13.22
C ILE A 180 32.80 -38.87 -12.74
N GLY A 181 34.02 -38.83 -13.27
CA GLY A 181 35.02 -37.80 -12.93
C GLY A 181 34.56 -36.37 -13.29
N ARG A 182 33.91 -36.21 -14.45
CA ARG A 182 33.39 -34.90 -14.89
C ARG A 182 32.20 -34.42 -14.06
N LEU A 183 31.34 -35.34 -13.59
CA LEU A 183 30.19 -35.00 -12.76
C LEU A 183 30.62 -34.57 -11.35
N ASN A 184 31.61 -35.23 -10.75
CA ASN A 184 32.12 -34.85 -9.43
C ASN A 184 32.75 -33.45 -9.42
N LEU A 185 33.46 -33.07 -10.48
CA LEU A 185 33.99 -31.71 -10.62
C LEU A 185 32.87 -30.66 -10.69
N ARG A 186 31.77 -30.97 -11.39
CA ARG A 186 30.63 -30.06 -11.55
C ARG A 186 29.83 -29.91 -10.26
N ILE A 187 29.71 -30.97 -9.46
CA ILE A 187 29.08 -30.94 -8.14
C ILE A 187 29.89 -30.09 -7.17
N LYS A 188 31.23 -30.24 -7.17
CA LYS A 188 32.12 -29.46 -6.31
C LYS A 188 32.05 -27.95 -6.60
N TYR A 189 31.95 -27.58 -7.89
CA TYR A 189 31.76 -26.19 -8.31
C TYR A 189 30.42 -25.61 -7.84
N LEU A 190 29.33 -26.39 -7.91
CA LEU A 190 28.01 -25.96 -7.45
C LEU A 190 27.94 -25.79 -5.93
N GLN A 191 28.66 -26.61 -5.16
CA GLN A 191 28.76 -26.47 -3.71
C GLN A 191 29.47 -25.17 -3.31
N SER A 192 30.61 -24.84 -3.93
CA SER A 192 31.31 -23.58 -3.65
C SER A 192 30.47 -22.34 -3.98
N PHE A 193 29.63 -22.43 -5.01
CA PHE A 193 28.76 -21.32 -5.40
C PHE A 193 27.60 -21.10 -4.39
N LEU A 194 27.07 -22.18 -3.82
CA LEU A 194 26.02 -22.12 -2.80
C LEU A 194 26.55 -21.56 -1.47
N GLU A 195 27.77 -21.93 -1.09
CA GLU A 195 28.42 -21.47 0.14
C GLU A 195 28.70 -19.95 0.10
N TYR A 196 29.16 -19.44 -1.04
CA TYR A 196 29.34 -18.00 -1.27
C TYR A 196 28.02 -17.22 -1.19
N LYS A 197 26.94 -17.75 -1.78
CA LYS A 197 25.64 -17.07 -1.80
C LYS A 197 24.98 -17.03 -0.41
N ASN A 198 25.15 -18.07 0.40
CA ASN A 198 24.55 -18.17 1.73
C ASN A 198 25.14 -17.15 2.73
N ASN A 199 26.45 -16.88 2.65
CA ASN A 199 27.10 -15.85 3.49
C ASN A 199 26.66 -14.41 3.15
N SER A 200 26.22 -14.14 1.91
CA SER A 200 25.73 -12.81 1.53
C SER A 200 24.34 -12.48 2.12
N ILE A 201 23.51 -13.51 2.35
CA ILE A 201 22.13 -13.36 2.81
C ILE A 201 22.08 -13.11 4.32
N LEU A 202 22.96 -13.76 5.09
CA LEU A 202 23.05 -13.61 6.55
C LEU A 202 23.46 -12.19 6.99
N ASN A 203 24.33 -11.52 6.23
CA ASN A 203 24.78 -10.15 6.56
C ASN A 203 23.74 -9.05 6.27
N LEU A 204 22.68 -9.32 5.50
CA LEU A 204 21.63 -8.35 5.19
C LEU A 204 20.52 -8.29 6.25
N TRP A 205 20.39 -9.32 7.10
CA TRP A 205 19.24 -9.44 8.01
C TRP A 205 19.48 -8.79 9.39
N GLY A 206 20.74 -8.66 9.83
CA GLY A 206 21.07 -8.16 11.18
C GLY A 206 21.03 -6.65 11.40
N ARG A 207 20.66 -5.82 10.40
CA ARG A 207 20.88 -4.35 10.46
C ARG A 207 19.61 -3.49 10.54
N LYS A 208 18.40 -4.08 10.62
CA LYS A 208 17.15 -3.36 10.28
C LYS A 208 16.20 -3.02 11.44
N GLU A 209 16.47 -3.43 12.68
CA GLU A 209 15.46 -3.33 13.75
C GLU A 209 15.63 -2.15 14.73
N SER A 210 16.82 -1.58 14.92
CA SER A 210 17.04 -0.54 15.96
C SER A 210 16.78 0.91 15.52
N LEU A 211 16.74 1.22 14.22
CA LEU A 211 16.62 2.60 13.73
C LEU A 211 15.18 3.14 13.65
N ASN A 212 14.17 2.28 13.74
CA ASN A 212 12.78 2.66 13.45
C ASN A 212 12.02 3.28 14.62
N LEU A 213 12.45 3.07 15.88
CA LEU A 213 11.75 3.62 17.05
C LEU A 213 12.11 5.08 17.33
N GLY A 214 13.38 5.47 17.13
CA GLY A 214 13.83 6.86 17.32
C GLY A 214 13.23 7.82 16.29
N LEU A 215 13.17 7.40 15.02
CA LEU A 215 12.54 8.19 13.94
C LEU A 215 11.03 8.38 14.15
N LEU A 216 10.35 7.38 14.72
CA LEU A 216 8.92 7.47 15.05
C LEU A 216 8.65 8.55 16.10
N ILE A 217 9.51 8.66 17.12
CA ILE A 217 9.38 9.66 18.18
C ILE A 217 9.67 11.08 17.66
N ILE A 218 10.66 11.23 16.78
CA ILE A 218 11.02 12.51 16.16
C ILE A 218 9.93 13.02 15.21
N ILE A 219 9.32 12.13 14.42
CA ILE A 219 8.24 12.49 13.49
C ILE A 219 6.95 12.86 14.24
N LEU A 220 6.65 12.20 15.37
CA LEU A 220 5.50 12.51 16.22
C LEU A 220 5.60 13.86 16.95
N LEU A 221 6.81 14.35 17.25
CA LEU A 221 7.06 15.64 17.91
C LEU A 221 7.22 16.81 16.94
N SER A 222 7.32 16.56 15.63
CA SER A 222 7.52 17.61 14.62
C SER A 222 6.32 18.56 14.42
N PRO A 223 5.04 18.15 14.52
CA PRO A 223 3.93 19.08 14.30
C PRO A 223 3.72 20.07 15.46
N SER A 224 4.17 19.73 16.68
CA SER A 224 4.02 20.60 17.86
C SER A 224 4.98 21.79 17.89
N LEU A 225 6.05 21.77 17.09
CA LEU A 225 7.01 22.88 17.02
C LEU A 225 6.60 23.98 16.03
N PHE A 226 5.64 23.72 15.14
CA PHE A 226 5.19 24.70 14.15
C PHE A 226 4.01 25.58 14.61
N LEU A 227 3.41 25.29 15.77
CA LEU A 227 2.21 25.98 16.26
C LEU A 227 2.48 27.15 17.23
N TYR A 228 3.74 27.51 17.49
CA TYR A 228 4.08 28.59 18.44
C TYR A 228 4.49 29.92 17.77
N THR A 229 4.31 30.06 16.46
CA THR A 229 4.70 31.29 15.73
C THR A 229 3.63 31.77 14.76
N THR A 230 2.41 32.00 15.25
CA THR A 230 1.44 32.94 14.65
C THR A 230 0.44 33.39 15.70
#